data_AF-A0A8C3PAZ3-F1
#
_entry.id   AF-A0A8C3PAZ3-F1
#
_cell.length_a   1.000
_cell.length_b   1.000
_cell.length_c   1.000
_cell.angle_alpha   90.00
_cell.angle_beta   90.00
_cell.angle_gamma   90.00
#
_symmetry.space_group_name_H-M   'P 1'
#
loop_
_entity.id
_entity.type
_entity.pdbx_description
1 polymer ?
#
loop_
_entity_poly.entity_id
_entity_poly.type
_entity_poly.pdbx_seq_one_letter_code
_entity_poly.pdbx_strand_id
1 'polypeptide(L)'
;SLSGPLSPPGTPSPHGAAAHPAPGEALCLRPVQGHGPAPQPPHAGHTSIIVHKDEFFYGSGGISSCAPGGTLLGPPDSVVDLGSTEVTEEIFLEYLSSLGESMFRGESYNLFEHNCNTFSNEVAQFLTGRKIPSYITDLPSEVLSTPFGQALRPLLDSIQIQPPGGNTFRRHNGQS
;
A
#
# COMPACT_ATOMS: atom_id res chain seq x y z
N SER A 1 -2.98 -46.11 -32.59
CA SER A 1 -3.21 -45.93 -31.14
C SER A 1 -2.00 -45.25 -30.53
N LEU A 2 -2.11 -43.96 -30.23
CA LEU A 2 -1.08 -43.18 -29.55
C LEU A 2 -1.72 -42.61 -28.29
N SER A 3 -1.38 -43.16 -27.13
CA SER A 3 -1.73 -42.62 -25.82
C SER A 3 -0.43 -42.32 -25.09
N GLY A 4 -0.07 -41.04 -25.01
CA GLY A 4 0.98 -40.55 -24.13
C GLY A 4 0.46 -40.40 -22.70
N PRO A 5 1.33 -40.50 -21.67
CA PRO A 5 0.90 -40.36 -20.29
C PRO A 5 0.58 -38.90 -19.95
N LEU A 6 -0.55 -38.72 -19.26
CA LEU A 6 -1.03 -37.45 -18.72
C LEU A 6 -0.19 -37.07 -17.50
N SER A 7 0.51 -35.93 -17.53
CA SER A 7 1.16 -35.36 -16.35
C SER A 7 0.12 -34.93 -15.31
N PRO A 8 0.34 -35.14 -14.00
CA PRO A 8 -0.61 -34.71 -12.98
C PRO A 8 -0.59 -33.18 -12.81
N PRO A 9 -1.71 -32.55 -12.41
CA PRO A 9 -1.74 -31.13 -12.10
C PRO A 9 -0.87 -30.85 -10.87
N GLY A 10 0.06 -29.91 -11.03
CA GLY A 10 0.95 -29.47 -9.96
C GLY A 10 0.17 -28.94 -8.76
N THR A 11 0.49 -29.43 -7.58
CA THR A 11 0.07 -28.88 -6.30
C THR A 11 0.62 -27.46 -6.14
N PRO A 12 -0.18 -26.45 -5.75
CA PRO A 12 0.35 -25.13 -5.45
C PRO A 12 1.18 -25.18 -4.16
N SER A 13 2.39 -24.61 -4.21
CA SER A 13 3.27 -24.41 -3.06
C SER A 13 2.63 -23.46 -2.03
N PRO A 14 2.87 -23.63 -0.72
CA PRO A 14 2.24 -22.82 0.34
C PRO A 14 2.89 -21.44 0.57
N HIS A 15 3.77 -20.98 -0.32
CA HIS A 15 4.30 -19.63 -0.31
C HIS A 15 3.93 -18.97 -1.63
N GLY A 16 2.73 -18.39 -1.67
CA GLY A 16 2.23 -17.65 -2.83
C GLY A 16 3.11 -16.43 -3.06
N ALA A 17 3.99 -16.51 -4.06
CA ALA A 17 4.47 -15.30 -4.72
C ALA A 17 3.20 -14.57 -5.19
N ALA A 18 3.00 -13.34 -4.72
CA ALA A 18 1.89 -12.50 -5.16
C ALA A 18 1.88 -12.47 -6.69
N ALA A 19 0.82 -13.02 -7.30
CA ALA A 19 0.65 -12.97 -8.74
C ALA A 19 0.68 -11.50 -9.17
N HIS A 20 1.47 -11.18 -10.19
CA HIS A 20 1.46 -9.83 -10.75
C HIS A 20 0.05 -9.54 -11.28
N PRO A 21 -0.58 -8.41 -10.88
CA PRO A 21 -1.90 -8.06 -11.39
C PRO A 21 -1.88 -7.94 -12.91
N ALA A 22 -2.98 -8.38 -13.53
CA ALA A 22 -3.23 -8.12 -14.94
C ALA A 22 -3.29 -6.59 -15.19
N PRO A 23 -3.06 -6.12 -16.43
CA PRO A 23 -3.17 -4.71 -16.76
C PRO A 23 -4.56 -4.16 -16.36
N GLY A 24 -4.59 -3.17 -15.46
CA GLY A 24 -5.83 -2.56 -14.97
C GLY A 24 -6.41 -3.19 -13.69
N GLU A 25 -5.80 -4.22 -13.12
CA GLU A 25 -6.16 -4.71 -11.78
C GLU A 25 -5.53 -3.83 -10.69
N ALA A 26 -6.34 -3.46 -9.70
CA ALA A 26 -5.92 -2.71 -8.53
C ALA A 26 -5.87 -3.64 -7.31
N LEU A 27 -4.70 -3.76 -6.69
CA LEU A 27 -4.50 -4.57 -5.48
C LEU A 27 -4.05 -3.68 -4.33
N CYS A 28 -4.55 -3.95 -3.11
CA CYS A 28 -3.99 -3.37 -1.90
C CYS A 28 -3.00 -4.35 -1.26
N LEU A 29 -1.80 -3.87 -0.97
CA LEU A 29 -0.76 -4.65 -0.32
C LEU A 29 -0.55 -4.23 1.13
N ARG A 30 -0.13 -5.20 1.96
CA ARG A 30 0.38 -4.97 3.32
C ARG A 30 1.72 -5.69 3.49
N PRO A 31 2.85 -5.04 3.86
CA PRO A 31 4.18 -5.67 3.96
C PRO A 31 4.38 -6.68 5.07
N VAL A 32 5.42 -7.51 4.94
CA VAL A 32 5.84 -8.53 5.93
C VAL A 32 6.10 -7.96 7.32
N GLN A 33 5.29 -8.39 8.28
CA GLN A 33 5.52 -8.18 9.70
C GLN A 33 6.68 -9.09 10.13
N GLY A 34 7.87 -8.50 10.28
CA GLY A 34 9.06 -9.23 10.71
C GLY A 34 8.77 -10.10 11.94
N HIS A 35 8.97 -11.41 11.81
CA HIS A 35 8.85 -12.38 12.89
C HIS A 35 9.96 -12.15 13.93
N GLY A 36 9.70 -11.26 14.89
CA GLY A 36 10.46 -11.14 16.13
C GLY A 36 9.72 -11.83 17.29
N PRO A 37 10.41 -12.38 18.31
CA PRO A 37 9.81 -13.20 19.37
C PRO A 37 9.02 -12.42 20.45
N ALA A 38 8.58 -11.19 20.17
CA ALA A 38 7.87 -10.34 21.13
C ALA A 38 6.46 -10.01 20.64
N PRO A 39 5.46 -9.90 21.55
CA PRO A 39 4.16 -9.33 21.21
C PRO A 39 4.38 -7.87 20.81
N GLN A 40 4.41 -7.62 19.51
CA GLN A 40 4.48 -6.29 18.95
C GLN A 40 3.14 -5.59 19.22
N PRO A 41 3.12 -4.32 19.66
CA PRO A 41 1.86 -3.57 19.73
C PRO A 41 1.16 -3.58 18.35
N PRO A 42 -0.15 -3.31 18.25
CA PRO A 42 -0.80 -3.21 16.94
C PRO A 42 -0.18 -2.04 16.17
N HIS A 43 0.88 -2.29 15.41
CA HIS A 43 1.53 -1.25 14.62
C HIS A 43 0.63 -0.97 13.43
N ALA A 44 0.30 0.30 13.20
CA ALA A 44 -0.42 0.76 12.02
C ALA A 44 0.28 0.18 10.78
N GLY A 45 -0.36 -0.80 10.15
CA GLY A 45 0.20 -1.51 9.01
C GLY A 45 0.49 -0.52 7.89
N HIS A 46 1.61 -0.70 7.20
CA HIS A 46 1.82 -0.02 5.93
C HIS A 46 0.88 -0.62 4.89
N THR A 47 0.26 0.22 4.07
CA THR A 47 -0.41 -0.24 2.86
C THR A 47 0.00 0.55 1.64
N SER A 48 -0.13 -0.10 0.49
CA SER A 48 0.10 0.47 -0.82
C SER A 48 -0.94 -0.03 -1.83
N ILE A 49 -1.05 0.65 -2.96
CA ILE A 49 -1.89 0.25 -4.10
C ILE A 49 -0.97 -0.18 -5.23
N ILE A 50 -1.16 -1.39 -5.76
CA ILE A 50 -0.58 -1.79 -7.03
C ILE A 50 -1.61 -1.60 -8.12
N VAL A 51 -1.25 -0.84 -9.15
CA VAL A 51 -2.01 -0.69 -10.38
C VAL A 51 -1.05 -0.34 -11.51
N HIS A 52 -1.38 -0.69 -12.75
CA HIS A 52 -0.50 -0.43 -13.92
C HIS A 52 0.95 -0.96 -13.76
N LYS A 53 1.13 -2.03 -12.98
CA LYS A 53 2.40 -2.71 -12.67
C LYS A 53 3.33 -1.99 -11.69
N ASP A 54 2.92 -0.86 -11.14
CA ASP A 54 3.67 -0.12 -10.12
C ASP A 54 2.93 -0.12 -8.77
N GLU A 55 3.71 -0.06 -7.70
CA GLU A 55 3.24 0.09 -6.33
C GLU A 55 3.31 1.55 -5.91
N PHE A 56 2.22 2.08 -5.37
CA PHE A 56 2.05 3.46 -4.94
C PHE A 56 1.70 3.53 -3.47
N PHE A 57 2.38 4.40 -2.74
CA PHE A 57 2.17 4.57 -1.31
C PHE A 57 2.43 5.99 -0.86
N TYR A 58 1.98 6.30 0.35
CA TYR A 58 2.14 7.62 0.95
C TYR A 58 2.91 7.54 2.26
N GLY A 59 3.86 8.44 2.42
CA GLY A 59 4.66 8.59 3.63
C GLY A 59 5.00 10.06 3.88
N SER A 60 5.88 10.31 4.85
CA SER A 60 6.34 11.65 5.19
C SER A 60 7.10 12.37 4.06
N GLY A 61 7.56 11.63 3.05
CA GLY A 61 8.12 12.19 1.81
C GLY A 61 7.06 12.58 0.77
N GLY A 62 5.78 12.30 1.03
CA GLY A 62 4.69 12.45 0.07
C GLY A 62 4.37 11.14 -0.66
N ILE A 63 3.60 11.25 -1.74
CA ILE A 63 3.27 10.10 -2.59
C ILE A 63 4.55 9.60 -3.27
N SER A 64 4.78 8.30 -3.21
CA SER A 64 5.95 7.64 -3.78
C SER A 64 5.53 6.39 -4.53
N SER A 65 6.35 5.98 -5.50
CA SER A 65 6.15 4.71 -6.21
C SER A 65 7.41 3.87 -6.32
N CYS A 66 7.23 2.57 -6.49
CA CYS A 66 8.28 1.60 -6.79
C CYS A 66 7.71 0.41 -7.57
N ALA A 67 8.58 -0.48 -8.04
CA ALA A 67 8.11 -1.79 -8.47
C ALA A 67 7.44 -2.53 -7.28
N PRO A 68 6.42 -3.37 -7.52
CA PRO A 68 5.78 -4.20 -6.50
C PRO A 68 6.76 -4.94 -5.60
N GLY A 69 6.68 -4.71 -4.28
CA GLY A 69 7.59 -5.27 -3.28
C GLY A 69 9.02 -4.69 -3.32
N GLY A 70 9.20 -3.54 -3.99
CA GLY A 70 10.49 -2.90 -4.22
C GLY A 70 10.99 -2.02 -3.08
N THR A 71 10.19 -1.84 -2.02
CA THR A 71 10.64 -1.15 -0.80
C THR A 71 11.53 -2.06 0.05
N LEU A 72 12.23 -1.49 1.03
CA LEU A 72 13.00 -2.26 2.01
C LEU A 72 12.13 -3.20 2.87
N LEU A 73 10.80 -3.00 2.87
CA LEU A 73 9.86 -3.87 3.55
C LEU A 73 9.70 -5.23 2.85
N GLY A 74 10.16 -5.33 1.59
CA GLY A 74 10.11 -6.55 0.81
C GLY A 74 8.69 -6.91 0.36
N PRO A 75 8.43 -8.21 0.08
CA PRO A 75 7.12 -8.67 -0.36
C PRO A 75 5.99 -8.38 0.63
N PRO A 76 4.73 -8.25 0.17
CA PRO A 76 3.57 -8.15 1.03
C PRO A 76 3.27 -9.44 1.80
N ASP A 77 2.84 -9.31 3.07
CA ASP A 77 2.15 -10.33 3.86
C ASP A 77 0.82 -10.74 3.24
N SER A 78 0.08 -9.75 2.74
CA SER A 78 -1.27 -9.93 2.23
C SER A 78 -1.52 -9.04 1.03
N VAL A 79 -2.27 -9.62 0.08
CA VAL A 79 -2.73 -8.96 -1.13
C VAL A 79 -4.24 -9.03 -1.12
N VAL A 80 -4.89 -7.89 -1.20
CA VAL A 80 -6.35 -7.78 -1.29
C VAL A 80 -6.70 -7.28 -2.67
N ASP A 81 -7.45 -8.10 -3.41
CA ASP A 81 -8.00 -7.69 -4.71
C ASP A 81 -9.12 -6.67 -4.52
N LEU A 82 -8.93 -5.47 -5.10
CA LEU A 82 -9.93 -4.41 -5.08
C LEU A 82 -10.75 -4.40 -6.38
N GLY A 83 -10.37 -5.18 -7.39
CA GLY A 83 -11.02 -5.31 -8.69
C GLY A 83 -10.26 -4.62 -9.81
N SER A 84 -10.94 -4.42 -10.94
CA SER A 84 -10.39 -3.77 -12.13
C SER A 84 -10.79 -2.30 -12.22
N THR A 85 -9.95 -1.49 -12.87
CA THR A 85 -10.22 -0.09 -13.21
C THR A 85 -10.16 0.13 -14.72
N GLU A 86 -10.98 1.07 -15.20
CA GLU A 86 -10.91 1.60 -16.57
C GLU A 86 -10.06 2.88 -16.63
N VAL A 87 -9.61 3.40 -15.47
CA VAL A 87 -8.74 4.56 -15.40
C VAL A 87 -7.41 4.19 -16.04
N THR A 88 -6.98 5.01 -17.01
CA THR A 88 -5.68 4.82 -17.66
C THR A 88 -4.55 5.25 -16.74
N GLU A 89 -3.36 4.71 -16.98
CA GLU A 89 -2.16 5.08 -16.23
C GLU A 89 -1.92 6.60 -16.26
N GLU A 90 -2.08 7.23 -17.44
CA GLU A 90 -1.92 8.69 -17.59
C GLU A 90 -2.86 9.46 -16.67
N ILE A 91 -4.16 9.16 -16.69
CA ILE A 91 -5.16 9.83 -15.84
C ILE A 91 -4.85 9.57 -14.37
N PHE A 92 -4.42 8.36 -14.02
CA PHE A 92 -4.07 8.01 -12.66
C PHE A 92 -2.85 8.80 -12.14
N LEU A 93 -1.80 8.94 -12.95
CA LEU A 93 -0.62 9.73 -12.56
C LEU A 93 -0.93 11.22 -12.42
N GLU A 94 -1.83 11.76 -13.25
CA GLU A 94 -2.32 13.15 -13.09
C GLU A 94 -3.10 13.33 -11.80
N TYR A 95 -3.99 12.37 -11.48
CA TYR A 95 -4.72 12.34 -10.23
C TYR A 95 -3.77 12.30 -9.02
N LEU A 96 -2.76 11.42 -9.03
CA LEU A 96 -1.76 11.35 -7.96
C LEU A 96 -0.95 12.64 -7.82
N SER A 97 -0.57 13.29 -8.94
CA SER A 97 0.11 14.58 -8.90
C SER A 97 -0.75 15.64 -8.20
N SER A 98 -2.04 15.72 -8.55
CA SER A 98 -2.99 16.65 -7.92
C SER A 98 -3.18 16.35 -6.42
N LEU A 99 -3.27 15.08 -6.04
CA LEU A 99 -3.33 14.67 -4.63
C LEU A 99 -2.07 15.08 -3.86
N GLY A 100 -0.89 14.84 -4.43
CA GLY A 100 0.40 15.16 -3.81
C GLY A 100 0.63 16.67 -3.62
N GLU A 101 0.06 17.48 -4.50
CA GLU A 101 0.08 18.95 -4.40
C GLU A 101 -0.97 19.52 -3.45
N SER A 102 -1.95 18.72 -3.03
CA SER A 102 -3.06 19.17 -2.19
C SER A 102 -3.05 18.44 -0.84
N MET A 103 -3.79 17.34 -0.74
CA MET A 103 -4.05 16.64 0.53
C MET A 103 -2.92 15.72 0.97
N PHE A 104 -2.12 15.17 0.05
CA PHE A 104 -1.11 14.16 0.33
C PHE A 104 0.31 14.69 0.14
N ARG A 105 0.54 15.92 0.61
CA ARG A 105 1.88 16.47 0.80
C ARG A 105 2.59 15.74 1.94
N GLY A 106 3.89 15.51 1.83
CA GLY A 106 4.66 14.84 2.89
C GLY A 106 4.53 15.51 4.26
N GLU A 107 4.45 16.84 4.31
CA GLU A 107 4.25 17.62 5.53
C GLU A 107 2.89 17.38 6.22
N SER A 108 1.91 16.89 5.46
CA SER A 108 0.57 16.55 5.96
C SER A 108 0.49 15.14 6.51
N TYR A 109 1.59 14.36 6.49
CA TYR A 109 1.59 12.99 6.99
C TYR A 109 1.40 12.96 8.51
N ASN A 110 0.37 12.23 8.95
CA ASN A 110 0.09 11.95 10.35
C ASN A 110 -0.15 10.45 10.53
N LEU A 111 0.57 9.83 11.46
CA LEU A 111 0.52 8.38 11.70
C LEU A 111 -0.90 7.85 11.97
N PHE A 112 -1.77 8.63 12.60
CA PHE A 112 -3.11 8.19 13.00
C PHE A 112 -4.21 8.65 12.06
N GLU A 113 -4.16 9.91 11.66
CA GLU A 113 -5.28 10.57 10.98
C GLU A 113 -5.09 10.63 9.46
N HIS A 114 -3.84 10.68 8.99
CA HIS A 114 -3.54 10.93 7.58
C HIS A 114 -2.27 10.21 7.13
N ASN A 115 -2.40 8.88 6.97
CA ASN A 115 -1.30 7.97 6.71
C ASN A 115 -1.49 7.20 5.40
N CYS A 116 -0.62 6.20 5.16
CA CYS A 116 -0.69 5.32 4.00
C CYS A 116 -2.05 4.61 3.82
N ASN A 117 -2.75 4.25 4.90
CA ASN A 117 -4.08 3.63 4.83
C ASN A 117 -5.13 4.63 4.34
N THR A 118 -5.08 5.89 4.81
CA THR A 118 -5.95 6.96 4.32
C THR A 118 -5.74 7.17 2.81
N PHE A 119 -4.48 7.20 2.38
CA PHE A 119 -4.12 7.29 0.96
C PHE A 119 -4.64 6.10 0.15
N SER A 120 -4.34 4.87 0.56
CA SER A 120 -4.79 3.66 -0.13
C SER A 120 -6.32 3.60 -0.24
N ASN A 121 -7.03 4.06 0.79
CA ASN A 121 -8.49 4.10 0.79
C ASN A 121 -9.08 5.12 -0.22
N GLU A 122 -8.48 6.31 -0.32
CA GLU A 122 -8.90 7.33 -1.31
C GLU A 122 -8.61 6.87 -2.74
N VAL A 123 -7.40 6.32 -2.97
CA VAL A 123 -7.00 5.81 -4.28
C VAL A 123 -7.84 4.61 -4.71
N ALA A 124 -8.13 3.68 -3.79
CA ALA A 124 -9.01 2.54 -4.07
C ALA A 124 -10.40 2.98 -4.53
N GLN A 125 -10.97 3.99 -3.86
CA GLN A 125 -12.28 4.55 -4.21
C GLN A 125 -12.26 5.21 -5.59
N PHE A 126 -11.21 5.97 -5.91
CA PHE A 126 -11.06 6.59 -7.22
C PHE A 126 -10.96 5.56 -8.34
N LEU A 127 -10.14 4.51 -8.16
CA LEU A 127 -9.88 3.52 -9.19
C LEU A 127 -11.04 2.54 -9.39
N THR A 128 -11.69 2.10 -8.31
CA THR A 128 -12.60 0.95 -8.34
C THR A 128 -13.99 1.24 -7.77
N GLY A 129 -14.19 2.42 -7.18
CA GLY A 129 -15.40 2.75 -6.40
C GLY A 129 -15.50 2.01 -5.06
N ARG A 130 -14.48 1.24 -4.67
CA ARG A 130 -14.46 0.44 -3.44
C ARG A 130 -13.48 1.01 -2.42
N LYS A 131 -13.79 0.82 -1.14
CA LYS A 131 -12.90 1.13 -0.03
C LYS A 131 -11.98 -0.05 0.28
N ILE A 132 -10.86 0.21 0.92
CA ILE A 132 -10.05 -0.87 1.50
C ILE A 132 -10.79 -1.46 2.73
N PRO A 133 -10.50 -2.71 3.11
CA PRO A 133 -11.15 -3.32 4.27
C PRO A 133 -10.98 -2.52 5.57
N SER A 134 -12.05 -2.39 6.36
CA SER A 134 -12.06 -1.51 7.54
C SER A 134 -11.07 -1.92 8.64
N TYR A 135 -10.77 -3.22 8.76
CA TYR A 135 -9.75 -3.72 9.70
C TYR A 135 -8.34 -3.15 9.43
N ILE A 136 -8.11 -2.54 8.26
CA ILE A 136 -6.87 -1.83 7.93
C ILE A 136 -6.96 -0.37 8.39
N THR A 137 -8.08 0.30 8.14
CA THR A 137 -8.29 1.73 8.49
C THR A 137 -8.54 1.96 9.98
N ASP A 138 -9.05 0.97 10.70
CA ASP A 138 -9.45 1.11 12.11
C ASP A 138 -8.26 0.91 13.09
N LEU A 139 -7.14 0.36 12.61
CA LEU A 139 -5.93 0.07 13.41
C LEU A 139 -5.41 1.26 14.24
N PRO A 140 -5.29 2.50 13.70
CA PRO A 140 -4.77 3.61 14.48
C PRO A 140 -5.69 3.97 15.67
N SER A 141 -7.00 3.86 15.47
CA SER A 141 -8.00 4.09 16.51
C SER A 141 -7.95 3.02 17.60
N GLU A 142 -7.70 1.75 17.24
CA GLU A 142 -7.52 0.67 18.22
C GLU A 142 -6.31 0.92 19.12
N VAL A 143 -5.17 1.36 18.57
CA VAL A 143 -3.98 1.71 19.36
C VAL A 143 -4.28 2.82 20.35
N LEU A 144 -4.88 3.92 19.88
CA LEU A 144 -5.20 5.08 20.69
C LEU A 144 -6.29 4.80 21.73
N SER A 145 -7.14 3.78 21.53
CA SER A 145 -8.15 3.40 22.52
C SER A 145 -7.54 2.79 23.81
N THR A 146 -6.25 2.44 23.79
CA THR A 146 -5.56 1.86 24.95
C THR A 146 -4.92 2.94 25.85
N PRO A 147 -4.86 2.73 27.18
CA PRO A 147 -4.13 3.63 28.09
C PRO A 147 -2.66 3.84 27.70
N PHE A 148 -2.04 2.81 27.13
CA PHE A 148 -0.68 2.86 26.62
C PHE A 148 -0.56 3.77 25.37
N GLY A 149 -1.47 3.62 24.41
CA GLY A 149 -1.52 4.46 23.21
C GLY A 149 -1.78 5.93 23.56
N GLN A 150 -2.64 6.22 24.53
CA GLN A 150 -2.86 7.58 25.02
C GLN A 150 -1.60 8.17 25.68
N ALA A 151 -0.88 7.39 26.48
CA ALA A 151 0.35 7.84 27.13
C ALA A 151 1.49 8.13 26.13
N LEU A 152 1.55 7.37 25.03
CA LEU A 152 2.56 7.55 23.99
C LEU A 152 2.13 8.48 22.85
N ARG A 153 0.89 8.99 22.85
CA ARG A 153 0.36 9.82 21.76
C ARG A 153 1.31 10.98 21.36
N PRO A 154 1.88 11.77 22.29
CA PRO A 154 2.80 12.85 21.92
C PRO A 154 4.07 12.36 21.20
N LEU A 155 4.55 11.16 21.54
CA LEU A 155 5.68 10.53 20.88
C LEU A 155 5.26 9.99 19.51
N LEU A 156 4.11 9.33 19.43
CA LEU A 156 3.62 8.71 18.19
C LEU A 156 3.21 9.75 17.14
N ASP A 157 2.69 10.91 17.54
CA ASP A 157 2.39 12.04 16.64
C ASP A 157 3.65 12.59 15.95
N SER A 158 4.82 12.43 16.59
CA SER A 158 6.10 12.84 16.01
C SER A 158 6.70 11.81 15.05
N ILE A 159 6.10 10.62 14.94
CA ILE A 159 6.59 9.55 14.06
C ILE A 159 6.18 9.84 12.63
N GLN A 160 7.19 9.91 11.78
CA GLN A 160 7.07 10.08 10.34
C GLN A 160 7.50 8.77 9.69
N ILE A 161 6.64 8.17 8.86
CA ILE A 161 6.92 6.89 8.19
C ILE A 161 7.14 7.15 6.70
N GLN A 162 8.28 6.69 6.20
CA GLN A 162 8.58 6.63 4.77
C GLN A 162 9.31 5.32 4.48
N PRO A 163 8.68 4.34 3.80
CA PRO A 163 9.38 3.16 3.33
C PRO A 163 10.55 3.54 2.40
N PRO A 164 11.79 3.12 2.70
CA PRO A 164 12.92 3.31 1.79
C PRO A 164 12.73 2.49 0.51
N GLY A 165 13.18 3.02 -0.64
CA GLY A 165 13.13 2.33 -1.93
C GLY A 165 12.06 2.87 -2.90
N GLY A 166 11.16 3.74 -2.44
CA GLY A 166 10.25 4.48 -3.32
C GLY A 166 10.88 5.74 -3.90
N ASN A 167 10.48 6.09 -5.12
CA ASN A 167 10.76 7.38 -5.73
C ASN A 167 9.58 8.31 -5.44
N THR A 168 9.84 9.43 -4.76
CA THR A 168 8.81 10.44 -4.51
C THR A 168 8.33 11.04 -5.83
N PHE A 169 7.01 11.11 -6.00
CA PHE A 169 6.38 11.70 -7.16
C PHE A 169 6.67 13.21 -7.17
N ARG A 170 7.67 13.62 -7.96
CA ARG A 170 7.86 15.01 -8.37
C ARG A 170 7.70 15.05 -9.88
N ARG A 171 6.51 15.38 -10.38
CA ARG A 171 6.43 15.88 -11.76
C ARG A 171 7.23 17.19 -11.77
N HIS A 172 8.45 17.14 -12.34
CA HIS A 172 9.15 18.35 -12.75
C HIS A 172 8.27 19.05 -13.77
N ASN A 173 7.65 20.16 -13.36
CA ASN A 173 7.02 21.05 -14.30
C ASN A 173 8.12 21.82 -15.05
N GLY A 174 8.39 21.39 -16.30
CA GLY A 174 9.27 22.06 -17.29
C GLY A 174 10.66 21.40 -17.42
N GLN A 175 11.29 21.27 -18.58
CA GLN A 175 10.96 21.56 -19.98
C GLN A 175 12.04 20.86 -20.83
N SER A 176 11.75 20.67 -22.12
CA SER A 176 12.66 20.21 -23.18
C SER A 176 14.01 20.91 -23.25
#